data_AF-A0A3B0SQD4-F1
#
_entry.id   AF-A0A3B0SQD4-F1
#
_cell.length_a   1.000
_cell.length_b   1.000
_cell.length_c   1.000
_cell.angle_alpha   90.00
_cell.angle_beta   90.00
_cell.angle_gamma   90.00
#
_symmetry.space_group_name_H-M   'P 1'
#
loop_
_entity.id
_entity.type
_entity.pdbx_description
1 polymer ?
#
loop_
_entity_poly.entity_id
_entity_poly.type
_entity_poly.pdbx_seq_one_letter_code
_entity_poly.pdbx_strand_id
1 'polypeptide(L)'
;MSVLTEKQLRYIFDSVRRLLTPKSNKGVSVKKHFILAIAANLLFSMSASATLLTLSATSQFPAVQSDFVINFDDVNNDGLLEFNEILSFSGVTQFLAPRTFDEVIGVANVAGFTTPSGPQQSIFGNWVFRIMSDNTVLEFSPSPEWTYAVAPTMSEVPLPAALPLFLAGLAGLGWARRRRA
;
A
#
# COMPACT_ATOMS: atom_id res chain seq x y z
N MET A 1 23.32 -15.38 19.19
CA MET A 1 23.53 -13.91 19.20
C MET A 1 25.02 -13.65 19.43
N SER A 2 25.73 -13.14 18.42
CA SER A 2 27.17 -12.83 18.52
C SER A 2 27.34 -11.39 18.97
N VAL A 3 27.93 -11.20 20.16
CA VAL A 3 28.21 -9.86 20.71
C VAL A 3 29.54 -9.38 20.13
N LEU A 4 29.51 -8.27 19.40
CA LEU A 4 30.72 -7.63 18.87
C LEU A 4 31.66 -7.29 20.03
N THR A 5 32.91 -7.75 19.92
CA THR A 5 33.92 -7.48 20.94
C THR A 5 34.33 -6.00 20.91
N GLU A 6 34.76 -5.47 22.05
CA GLU A 6 35.19 -4.07 22.20
C GLU A 6 36.27 -3.66 21.17
N LYS A 7 37.12 -4.60 20.75
CA LYS A 7 38.11 -4.40 19.68
C LYS A 7 37.47 -4.13 18.32
N GLN A 8 36.40 -4.84 17.98
CA GLN A 8 35.69 -4.63 16.71
C GLN A 8 34.96 -3.28 16.70
N LEU A 9 34.39 -2.87 17.84
CA LEU A 9 33.80 -1.53 17.96
C LEU A 9 34.85 -0.42 17.80
N ARG A 10 36.03 -0.55 18.42
CA ARG A 10 37.12 0.44 18.25
C ARG A 10 37.61 0.51 16.80
N TYR A 11 37.72 -0.62 16.11
CA TYR A 11 38.14 -0.64 14.70
C TYR A 11 37.13 0.06 13.79
N ILE A 12 35.83 -0.13 14.04
CA ILE A 12 34.75 0.56 13.31
C ILE A 12 34.81 2.07 13.59
N PHE A 13 34.96 2.48 14.86
CA PHE A 13 35.05 3.90 15.22
C PHE A 13 36.28 4.60 14.61
N ASP A 14 37.44 3.96 14.61
CA ASP A 14 38.65 4.54 14.00
C ASP A 14 38.55 4.61 12.48
N SER A 15 37.89 3.64 11.84
CA SER A 15 37.66 3.66 10.40
C SER A 15 36.71 4.79 9.99
N VAL A 16 35.64 5.01 10.75
CA VAL A 16 34.72 6.14 10.56
C VAL A 16 35.41 7.47 10.83
N ARG A 17 36.25 7.57 11.87
CA ARG A 17 36.99 8.80 12.19
C ARG A 17 37.99 9.19 11.10
N ARG A 18 38.63 8.22 10.44
CA ARG A 18 39.52 8.50 9.29
C ARG A 18 38.75 8.94 8.04
N LEU A 19 37.50 8.52 7.88
CA LEU A 19 36.63 9.00 6.80
C LEU A 19 36.12 10.43 7.05
N LEU A 20 36.02 10.84 8.32
CA LEU A 20 35.50 12.15 8.72
C LEU A 20 36.57 13.23 8.97
N THR A 21 37.86 12.90 8.91
CA THR A 21 38.90 13.93 9.01
C THR A 21 39.16 14.56 7.64
N PRO A 22 38.76 15.84 7.41
CA PRO A 22 39.01 16.50 6.14
C PRO A 22 40.52 16.73 6.00
N LYS A 23 41.17 15.91 5.16
CA LYS A 23 42.54 16.16 4.72
C LYS A 23 42.52 17.48 3.96
N SER A 24 43.04 18.54 4.59
CA SER A 24 43.17 19.89 4.04
C SER A 24 43.95 19.85 2.72
N ASN A 25 43.22 19.68 1.62
CA ASN A 25 43.73 19.76 0.26
C ASN A 25 43.15 21.03 -0.37
N LYS A 26 43.84 22.14 -0.14
CA LYS A 26 43.63 23.41 -0.84
C LYS A 26 43.97 23.19 -2.31
N GLY A 27 42.98 22.88 -3.15
CA GLY A 27 43.19 22.81 -4.60
C GLY A 27 42.24 21.96 -5.44
N VAL A 28 41.37 21.13 -4.84
CA VAL A 28 40.45 20.25 -5.60
C VAL A 28 39.02 20.40 -5.07
N SER A 29 38.52 21.63 -4.98
CA SER A 29 37.30 21.95 -4.23
C SER A 29 35.98 21.85 -5.04
N VAL A 30 36.02 21.86 -6.38
CA VAL A 30 34.75 22.00 -7.14
C VAL A 30 34.16 20.67 -7.64
N LYS A 31 34.97 19.64 -7.87
CA LYS A 31 34.47 18.39 -8.53
C LYS A 31 33.90 17.33 -7.58
N LYS A 32 34.20 17.39 -6.27
CA LYS A 32 33.81 16.33 -5.31
C LYS A 32 32.40 16.50 -4.74
N HIS A 33 31.86 17.71 -4.73
CA HIS A 33 30.51 17.98 -4.23
C HIS A 33 29.40 17.60 -5.23
N PHE A 34 29.74 17.43 -6.51
CA PHE A 34 28.75 17.09 -7.54
C PHE A 34 28.37 15.60 -7.55
N ILE A 35 29.27 14.72 -7.15
CA ILE A 35 29.04 13.26 -7.16
C ILE A 35 28.19 12.82 -5.95
N LEU A 36 28.31 13.48 -4.80
CA LEU A 36 27.52 13.16 -3.60
C LEU A 36 26.04 13.56 -3.74
N ALA A 37 25.73 14.65 -4.46
CA ALA A 37 24.36 15.11 -4.66
C ALA A 37 23.54 14.24 -5.64
N ILE A 38 24.21 13.52 -6.55
CA ILE A 38 23.56 12.58 -7.48
C ILE A 38 23.24 11.26 -6.79
N ALA A 39 24.11 10.76 -5.90
CA ALA A 39 23.87 9.53 -5.15
C ALA A 39 22.74 9.67 -4.10
N ALA A 40 22.56 10.87 -3.52
CA ALA A 40 21.48 11.12 -2.57
C ALA A 40 20.07 11.08 -3.20
N ASN A 41 19.93 11.43 -4.48
CA ASN A 41 18.63 11.37 -5.17
C ASN A 41 18.22 9.96 -5.62
N LEU A 42 19.14 8.99 -5.62
CA LEU A 42 18.86 7.59 -6.00
C LEU A 42 18.33 6.74 -4.85
N LEU A 43 18.35 7.23 -3.60
CA LEU A 43 17.98 6.46 -2.41
C LEU A 43 16.57 6.76 -1.86
N PHE A 44 15.81 7.70 -2.45
CA PHE A 44 14.57 8.21 -1.83
C PHE A 44 13.26 7.93 -2.58
N SER A 45 13.18 6.91 -3.43
CA SER A 45 11.91 6.57 -4.09
C SER A 45 11.74 5.08 -4.31
N MET A 46 11.87 4.28 -3.25
CA MET A 46 11.08 3.05 -3.21
C MET A 46 9.67 3.49 -2.82
N SER A 47 8.85 3.80 -3.82
CA SER A 47 7.40 3.84 -3.64
C SER A 47 7.03 2.49 -3.02
N ALA A 48 6.39 2.49 -1.85
CA ALA A 48 5.64 1.31 -1.45
C ALA A 48 4.60 1.10 -2.56
N SER A 49 4.79 0.08 -3.38
CA SER A 49 3.85 -0.29 -4.41
C SER A 49 2.76 -1.06 -3.70
N ALA A 50 1.63 -0.41 -3.47
CA ALA A 50 0.43 -1.08 -3.01
C ALA A 50 -0.35 -1.53 -4.23
N THR A 51 -0.87 -2.75 -4.19
CA THR A 51 -1.60 -3.33 -5.32
C THR A 51 -3.08 -3.10 -5.10
N LEU A 52 -3.72 -2.33 -5.97
CA LEU A 52 -5.16 -2.12 -5.87
C LEU A 52 -5.90 -3.40 -6.28
N LEU A 53 -6.60 -4.04 -5.35
CA LEU A 53 -7.34 -5.28 -5.56
C LEU A 53 -8.85 -5.08 -5.36
N THR A 54 -9.63 -5.94 -6.00
CA THR A 54 -11.08 -6.01 -5.87
C THR A 54 -11.47 -7.40 -5.36
N LEU A 55 -12.09 -7.47 -4.17
CA LEU A 55 -12.79 -8.65 -3.68
C LEU A 55 -14.25 -8.60 -4.16
N SER A 56 -14.69 -9.62 -4.89
CA SER A 56 -16.09 -9.81 -5.29
C SER A 56 -16.71 -10.97 -4.52
N ALA A 57 -17.84 -10.73 -3.87
CA ALA A 57 -18.63 -11.74 -3.18
C ALA A 57 -19.98 -11.93 -3.89
N THR A 58 -20.21 -13.12 -4.45
CA THR A 58 -21.43 -13.48 -5.21
C THR A 58 -22.36 -14.33 -4.35
N SER A 59 -23.58 -13.86 -4.14
CA SER A 59 -24.54 -14.52 -3.26
C SER A 59 -25.01 -15.84 -3.84
N GLN A 60 -25.03 -16.88 -3.01
CA GLN A 60 -25.66 -18.16 -3.32
C GLN A 60 -27.18 -18.10 -3.15
N PHE A 61 -27.71 -17.05 -2.51
CA PHE A 61 -29.13 -16.84 -2.25
C PHE A 61 -29.57 -15.43 -2.67
N PRO A 62 -29.55 -15.09 -3.98
CA PRO A 62 -29.81 -13.74 -4.48
C PRO A 62 -31.23 -13.21 -4.18
N ALA A 63 -32.17 -14.09 -3.83
CA ALA A 63 -33.51 -13.71 -3.38
C ALA A 63 -33.55 -13.23 -1.92
N VAL A 64 -32.50 -13.51 -1.14
CA VAL A 64 -32.39 -13.18 0.29
C VAL A 64 -31.43 -12.01 0.49
N GLN A 65 -30.32 -11.99 -0.24
CA GLN A 65 -29.31 -10.94 -0.13
C GLN A 65 -28.58 -10.66 -1.45
N SER A 66 -28.02 -9.47 -1.58
CA SER A 66 -27.27 -9.06 -2.77
C SER A 66 -25.82 -9.58 -2.76
N ASP A 67 -25.20 -9.49 -3.92
CA ASP A 67 -23.74 -9.49 -4.07
C ASP A 67 -23.15 -8.25 -3.40
N PHE A 68 -21.84 -8.27 -3.17
CA PHE A 68 -21.08 -7.08 -2.80
C PHE A 68 -19.64 -7.10 -3.34
N VAL A 69 -19.05 -5.92 -3.40
CA VAL A 69 -17.68 -5.68 -3.85
C VAL A 69 -16.95 -4.81 -2.83
N ILE A 70 -15.68 -5.16 -2.56
CA ILE A 70 -14.76 -4.37 -1.75
C ILE A 70 -13.53 -4.08 -2.59
N ASN A 71 -13.20 -2.79 -2.78
CA ASN A 71 -11.91 -2.40 -3.33
C ASN A 71 -10.97 -2.11 -2.16
N PHE A 72 -9.75 -2.64 -2.22
CA PHE A 72 -8.78 -2.51 -1.14
C PHE A 72 -7.36 -2.31 -1.67
N ASP A 73 -6.55 -1.65 -0.85
CA ASP A 73 -5.14 -1.40 -1.13
C ASP A 73 -4.28 -2.48 -0.45
N ASP A 74 -3.79 -3.45 -1.23
CA ASP A 74 -2.92 -4.52 -0.72
C ASP A 74 -1.52 -3.96 -0.46
N VAL A 75 -1.34 -3.37 0.74
CA VAL A 75 -0.11 -2.67 1.14
C VAL A 75 0.99 -3.65 1.54
N ASN A 76 0.63 -4.86 1.94
CA ASN A 76 1.55 -5.90 2.39
C ASN A 76 1.91 -6.90 1.26
N ASN A 77 1.21 -6.83 0.12
CA ASN A 77 1.33 -7.70 -1.07
C ASN A 77 1.08 -9.18 -0.77
N ASP A 78 0.11 -9.51 0.09
CA ASP A 78 -0.28 -10.89 0.40
C ASP A 78 -1.54 -11.37 -0.37
N GLY A 79 -2.23 -10.45 -1.06
CA GLY A 79 -3.44 -10.72 -1.83
C GLY A 79 -4.69 -11.00 -0.99
N LEU A 80 -4.64 -10.75 0.33
CA LEU A 80 -5.73 -10.93 1.26
C LEU A 80 -6.30 -9.57 1.66
N LEU A 81 -7.61 -9.52 1.89
CA LEU A 81 -8.24 -8.32 2.42
C LEU A 81 -8.08 -8.21 3.94
N GLU A 82 -7.52 -7.09 4.41
CA GLU A 82 -7.61 -6.61 5.79
C GLU A 82 -8.50 -5.36 5.94
N PHE A 83 -9.05 -5.14 7.14
CA PHE A 83 -9.99 -4.04 7.40
C PHE A 83 -9.41 -2.65 7.12
N ASN A 84 -8.15 -2.43 7.49
CA ASN A 84 -7.43 -1.17 7.28
C ASN A 84 -7.04 -0.92 5.82
N GLU A 85 -7.26 -1.89 4.94
CA GLU A 85 -6.98 -1.79 3.50
C GLU A 85 -8.23 -1.43 2.70
N ILE A 86 -9.43 -1.49 3.31
CA ILE A 86 -10.69 -1.17 2.64
C ILE A 86 -10.69 0.29 2.17
N LEU A 87 -10.80 0.48 0.86
CA LEU A 87 -10.96 1.80 0.24
C LEU A 87 -12.42 2.13 -0.03
N SER A 88 -13.20 1.13 -0.45
CA SER A 88 -14.63 1.28 -0.72
C SER A 88 -15.38 -0.03 -0.62
N PHE A 89 -16.68 0.07 -0.33
CA PHE A 89 -17.61 -1.05 -0.23
C PHE A 89 -18.88 -0.70 -1.01
N SER A 90 -19.37 -1.63 -1.82
CA SER A 90 -20.59 -1.43 -2.63
C SER A 90 -21.89 -1.44 -1.83
N GLY A 91 -21.84 -1.92 -0.58
CA GLY A 91 -23.02 -2.25 0.20
C GLY A 91 -23.51 -3.68 -0.03
N VAL A 92 -24.28 -4.19 0.93
CA VAL A 92 -25.03 -5.45 0.84
C VAL A 92 -26.49 -5.20 1.21
N THR A 93 -27.43 -5.70 0.42
CA THR A 93 -28.87 -5.53 0.65
C THR A 93 -29.51 -6.84 1.06
N GLN A 94 -30.31 -6.84 2.12
CA GLN A 94 -31.18 -7.96 2.50
C GLN A 94 -32.58 -7.72 1.93
N PHE A 95 -33.14 -8.67 1.18
CA PHE A 95 -34.42 -8.47 0.48
C PHE A 95 -35.66 -8.89 1.28
N LEU A 96 -35.52 -9.82 2.24
CA LEU A 96 -36.64 -10.24 3.10
C LEU A 96 -37.05 -9.17 4.13
N ALA A 97 -36.08 -8.33 4.53
CA ALA A 97 -36.29 -7.15 5.34
C ALA A 97 -35.48 -6.03 4.68
N PRO A 98 -36.05 -5.30 3.69
CA PRO A 98 -35.33 -4.41 2.78
C PRO A 98 -34.49 -3.41 3.55
N ARG A 99 -33.19 -3.71 3.64
CA ARG A 99 -32.17 -2.94 4.34
C ARG A 99 -30.88 -3.07 3.56
N THR A 100 -30.20 -1.95 3.34
CA THR A 100 -28.88 -1.91 2.72
C THR A 100 -27.89 -1.53 3.79
N PHE A 101 -26.93 -2.41 4.03
CA PHE A 101 -25.79 -2.16 4.89
C PHE A 101 -24.69 -1.56 4.01
N ASP A 102 -24.25 -0.36 4.35
CA ASP A 102 -23.37 0.49 3.56
C ASP A 102 -21.96 0.60 4.15
N GLU A 103 -21.70 -0.11 5.25
CA GLU A 103 -20.41 -0.14 5.91
C GLU A 103 -20.01 -1.56 6.34
N VAL A 104 -18.75 -1.90 6.12
CA VAL A 104 -18.10 -3.08 6.71
C VAL A 104 -17.49 -2.62 8.04
N ILE A 105 -17.78 -3.30 9.15
CA ILE A 105 -17.17 -3.04 10.47
C ILE A 105 -16.42 -4.26 11.04
N GLY A 106 -16.47 -5.38 10.32
CA GLY A 106 -15.71 -6.59 10.62
C GLY A 106 -15.53 -7.44 9.36
N VAL A 107 -14.28 -7.82 9.09
CA VAL A 107 -13.90 -8.70 7.98
C VAL A 107 -13.98 -10.16 8.43
N ALA A 108 -14.69 -10.98 7.65
CA ALA A 108 -14.87 -12.40 7.92
C ALA A 108 -13.56 -13.21 7.82
N ASN A 109 -13.59 -14.46 8.28
CA ASN A 109 -12.52 -15.43 8.02
C ASN A 109 -12.85 -16.26 6.78
N VAL A 110 -12.34 -15.87 5.62
CA VAL A 110 -12.53 -16.58 4.34
C VAL A 110 -11.18 -17.07 3.85
N ALA A 111 -10.97 -18.39 3.94
CA ALA A 111 -9.70 -19.01 3.60
C ALA A 111 -9.24 -18.63 2.17
N GLY A 112 -8.07 -17.99 2.08
CA GLY A 112 -7.46 -17.56 0.82
C GLY A 112 -7.98 -16.24 0.25
N PHE A 113 -8.85 -15.52 0.96
CA PHE A 113 -9.41 -14.24 0.49
C PHE A 113 -9.32 -13.11 1.52
N THR A 114 -9.43 -13.41 2.81
CA THR A 114 -9.49 -12.38 3.86
C THR A 114 -8.72 -12.79 5.11
N THR A 115 -8.22 -11.80 5.84
CA THR A 115 -7.68 -11.95 7.19
C THR A 115 -8.65 -11.31 8.19
N PRO A 116 -9.15 -12.07 9.21
CA PRO A 116 -10.10 -11.55 10.19
C PRO A 116 -9.58 -10.28 10.89
N SER A 117 -10.33 -9.20 10.76
CA SER A 117 -9.90 -7.86 11.19
C SER A 117 -11.08 -6.91 11.36
N GLY A 118 -10.82 -5.72 11.91
CA GLY A 118 -11.82 -4.67 12.12
C GLY A 118 -12.19 -4.44 13.59
N PRO A 119 -12.89 -3.33 13.89
CA PRO A 119 -13.26 -2.94 15.25
C PRO A 119 -14.28 -3.89 15.89
N GLN A 120 -15.09 -4.57 15.10
CA GLN A 120 -16.05 -5.57 15.58
C GLN A 120 -15.80 -6.90 14.87
N GLN A 121 -15.09 -7.79 15.55
CA GLN A 121 -14.87 -9.15 15.05
C GLN A 121 -15.98 -10.08 15.52
N SER A 122 -16.56 -10.83 14.58
CA SER A 122 -17.44 -11.94 14.94
C SER A 122 -16.61 -13.08 15.54
N ILE A 123 -17.06 -13.62 16.67
CA ILE A 123 -16.47 -14.84 17.28
C ILE A 123 -16.56 -16.08 16.38
N PHE A 124 -17.45 -16.07 15.39
CA PHE A 124 -17.63 -17.13 14.40
C PHE A 124 -16.89 -16.88 13.07
N GLY A 125 -16.14 -15.77 12.95
CA GLY A 125 -15.52 -15.38 11.68
C GLY A 125 -16.51 -14.90 10.61
N ASN A 126 -17.68 -14.39 11.01
CA ASN A 126 -18.70 -13.80 10.14
C ASN A 126 -18.30 -12.42 9.61
N TRP A 127 -18.92 -12.03 8.50
CA TRP A 127 -18.93 -10.62 8.08
C TRP A 127 -19.78 -9.83 9.05
N VAL A 128 -19.34 -8.62 9.39
CA VAL A 128 -20.10 -7.71 10.24
C VAL A 128 -20.32 -6.42 9.46
N PHE A 129 -21.58 -6.13 9.13
CA PHE A 129 -21.95 -4.92 8.41
C PHE A 129 -22.80 -4.01 9.28
N ARG A 130 -22.78 -2.72 8.92
CA ARG A 130 -23.56 -1.69 9.59
C ARG A 130 -24.30 -0.82 8.57
N ILE A 131 -25.46 -0.32 8.99
CA ILE A 131 -26.17 0.77 8.33
C ILE A 131 -25.73 2.08 9.00
N MET A 132 -25.08 2.99 8.27
CA MET A 132 -24.56 4.23 8.85
C MET A 132 -25.67 5.14 9.40
N SER A 133 -26.85 5.15 8.77
CA SER A 133 -27.93 6.08 9.14
C SER A 133 -28.56 5.79 10.50
N ASP A 134 -28.59 4.52 10.94
CA ASP A 134 -29.26 4.11 12.17
C ASP A 134 -28.40 3.21 13.09
N ASN A 135 -27.15 2.96 12.71
CA ASN A 135 -26.18 2.14 13.44
C ASN A 135 -26.65 0.69 13.69
N THR A 136 -27.60 0.18 12.89
CA THR A 136 -28.01 -1.23 12.91
C THR A 136 -26.83 -2.09 12.44
N VAL A 137 -26.46 -3.10 13.24
CA VAL A 137 -25.40 -4.05 12.93
C VAL A 137 -26.00 -5.43 12.63
N LEU A 138 -25.45 -6.12 11.64
CA LEU A 138 -25.85 -7.49 11.31
C LEU A 138 -24.63 -8.33 10.93
N GLU A 139 -24.68 -9.60 11.33
CA GLU A 139 -23.65 -10.58 11.03
C GLU A 139 -24.14 -11.56 9.97
N PHE A 140 -23.29 -11.86 9.00
CA PHE A 140 -23.58 -12.82 7.93
C PHE A 140 -22.48 -13.87 7.83
N SER A 141 -22.87 -15.14 7.70
CA SER A 141 -21.89 -16.21 7.59
C SER A 141 -21.19 -16.13 6.24
N PRO A 142 -19.86 -16.19 6.15
CA PRO A 142 -19.17 -16.09 4.87
C PRO A 142 -19.51 -17.26 3.93
N SER A 143 -19.83 -18.41 4.51
CA SER A 143 -20.21 -19.64 3.82
C SER A 143 -21.40 -20.27 4.53
N PRO A 144 -22.40 -20.82 3.81
CA PRO A 144 -22.47 -20.99 2.35
C PRO A 144 -23.02 -19.76 1.60
N GLU A 145 -23.07 -18.59 2.23
CA GLU A 145 -23.85 -17.46 1.72
C GLU A 145 -23.28 -16.81 0.46
N TRP A 146 -21.94 -16.77 0.31
CA TRP A 146 -21.28 -16.20 -0.88
C TRP A 146 -20.15 -17.08 -1.40
N THR A 147 -19.82 -16.90 -2.68
CA THR A 147 -18.54 -17.31 -3.29
C THR A 147 -17.67 -16.10 -3.55
N TYR A 148 -16.36 -16.25 -3.42
CA TYR A 148 -15.40 -15.14 -3.43
C TYR A 148 -14.43 -15.24 -4.61
N ALA A 149 -14.03 -14.08 -5.13
CA ALA A 149 -12.96 -13.92 -6.09
C ALA A 149 -12.18 -12.63 -5.79
N VAL A 150 -10.85 -12.68 -5.91
CA VAL A 150 -9.98 -11.50 -5.86
C VAL A 150 -9.35 -11.31 -7.23
N ALA A 151 -9.38 -10.07 -7.73
CA ALA A 151 -8.74 -9.71 -8.99
C ALA A 151 -8.05 -8.34 -8.86
N PRO A 152 -6.96 -8.09 -9.60
CA PRO A 152 -6.40 -6.76 -9.72
C PRO A 152 -7.45 -5.78 -10.24
N THR A 153 -7.58 -4.66 -9.54
CA THR A 153 -8.38 -3.54 -10.05
C THR A 153 -7.62 -2.97 -11.22
N MET A 154 -8.07 -3.25 -12.44
CA MET A 154 -7.48 -2.71 -13.67
C MET A 154 -7.77 -1.20 -13.74
N SER A 155 -7.06 -0.40 -12.96
CA SER A 155 -7.21 1.05 -12.92
C SER A 155 -5.86 1.75 -12.92
N GLU A 156 -5.01 1.37 -13.86
CA GLU A 156 -3.98 2.28 -14.33
C GLU A 156 -3.97 2.27 -15.85
N VAL A 157 -4.60 3.30 -16.45
CA VAL A 157 -4.10 3.81 -17.72
C VAL A 157 -2.65 4.18 -17.43
N PRO A 158 -1.64 3.53 -18.04
CA PRO A 158 -0.26 3.87 -17.79
C PRO A 158 -0.12 5.36 -18.00
N LEU A 159 0.25 6.11 -16.96
CA LEU A 159 0.55 7.52 -17.12
C LEU A 159 1.55 7.59 -18.27
N PRO A 160 1.24 8.32 -19.36
CA PRO A 160 2.09 8.30 -20.52
C PRO A 160 3.50 8.67 -20.05
N ALA A 161 4.48 7.82 -20.37
CA ALA A 161 5.89 8.03 -20.06
C ALA A 161 6.43 9.39 -20.52
N ALA A 162 5.61 10.14 -21.27
CA ALA A 162 5.72 11.55 -21.55
C ALA A 162 6.03 12.42 -20.32
N LEU A 163 5.50 12.16 -19.11
CA LEU A 163 5.71 13.11 -18.00
C LEU A 163 7.16 13.10 -17.47
N PRO A 164 7.79 11.94 -17.19
CA PRO A 164 9.22 11.85 -16.93
C PRO A 164 10.08 12.35 -18.11
N LEU A 165 9.71 11.99 -19.35
CA LEU A 165 10.44 12.42 -20.55
C LEU A 165 10.36 13.93 -20.77
N PHE A 166 9.22 14.55 -20.45
CA PHE A 166 9.00 15.98 -20.58
C PHE A 166 9.82 16.75 -19.55
N LEU A 167 9.83 16.31 -18.29
CA LEU A 167 10.68 16.89 -17.25
C LEU A 167 12.17 16.73 -17.58
N ALA A 168 12.58 15.56 -18.06
CA ALA A 168 13.95 15.32 -18.53
C ALA A 168 14.32 16.23 -19.71
N GLY A 169 13.39 16.43 -20.67
CA GLY A 169 13.56 17.32 -21.80
C GLY A 169 13.75 18.78 -21.39
N LEU A 170 12.92 19.29 -20.47
CA LEU A 170 13.05 20.65 -19.93
C LEU A 170 14.36 20.85 -19.17
N ALA A 171 14.77 19.87 -18.35
CA ALA A 171 16.04 19.91 -17.64
C ALA A 171 17.24 19.94 -18.62
N GLY A 172 17.18 19.14 -19.69
CA GLY A 172 18.19 19.12 -20.74
C GLY A 172 18.31 20.46 -21.47
N LEU A 173 17.18 21.06 -21.84
CA LEU A 173 17.12 22.38 -22.49
C LEU A 173 17.68 23.51 -21.59
N GLY A 174 17.33 23.51 -20.30
CA GLY A 174 17.85 24.47 -19.34
C GLY A 174 19.38 24.38 -19.19
N TRP A 175 19.93 23.17 -19.18
CA TRP A 175 21.38 22.97 -19.11
C TRP A 175 22.11 23.38 -20.40
N ALA A 176 21.53 23.09 -21.56
CA ALA A 176 22.10 23.47 -22.85
C ALA A 176 22.21 25.00 -23.01
N ARG A 177 21.20 25.77 -22.53
CA ARG A 177 21.22 27.23 -22.57
C ARG A 177 22.36 27.84 -21.73
N ARG A 178 22.70 27.21 -20.61
CA ARG A 178 23.72 27.70 -19.67
C ARG A 178 25.17 27.51 -20.15
N ARG A 179 25.40 26.72 -21.21
CA ARG A 179 26.74 26.52 -21.81
C ARG A 179 27.08 27.51 -22.93
N ARG A 180 26.11 28.30 -23.39
CA ARG A 180 26.29 29.28 -24.49
C ARG A 180 26.35 30.73 -24.01
N ALA A 181 26.08 30.98 -22.73
CA ALA A 181 26.30 32.26 -22.05
C ALA A 181 27.56 32.13 -21.19
#